data_AF-A0A9Q7X2Z6-F1
#
_entry.id   AF-A0A9Q7X2Z6-F1
#
_cell.length_a   1.000
_cell.length_b   1.000
_cell.length_c   1.000
_cell.angle_alpha   90.00
_cell.angle_beta   90.00
_cell.angle_gamma   90.00
#
_symmetry.space_group_name_H-M   'P 1'
#
loop_
_entity.id
_entity.type
_entity.pdbx_description
1 polymer ?
#
loop_
_entity_poly.entity_id
_entity_poly.type
_entity_poly.pdbx_seq_one_letter_code
_entity_poly.pdbx_strand_id
1 'polypeptide(L)'
;MTRPLQCLTSLMVLALVLGQSAHCAVVKQSSVPGSKTPLYKESAKSIDGYCGVTPLFVDKAGYDKRCDEKSNSKWPCFKTSYDASLKLTTIEPWLEPFNMSEEILLMDETATAFTLRDASVSFIIKFPNSGDSLKYYDYDDKTGCYKIHLQGEGFSRIFVSDGNGDDRDIDTLNYRGTGKLLCSKWITIGFHDTDDVIDPADSDNRGI
;
A
#
# COMPACT_ATOMS: atom_id res chain seq x y z
N MET A 1 -31.68 -45.80 -50.22
CA MET A 1 -32.62 -44.96 -51.00
C MET A 1 -33.63 -44.40 -50.01
N THR A 2 -33.89 -43.12 -49.78
CA THR A 2 -33.38 -41.83 -50.27
C THR A 2 -34.08 -40.81 -49.34
N ARG A 3 -33.36 -40.00 -48.57
CA ARG A 3 -33.96 -38.85 -47.87
C ARG A 3 -33.61 -37.57 -48.66
N PRO A 4 -34.59 -36.77 -49.11
CA PRO A 4 -34.33 -35.63 -49.97
C PRO A 4 -33.96 -34.38 -49.16
N LEU A 5 -32.96 -33.66 -49.69
CA LEU A 5 -32.71 -32.25 -49.45
C LEU A 5 -33.98 -31.44 -49.75
N GLN A 6 -34.32 -30.48 -48.89
CA GLN A 6 -35.09 -29.32 -49.34
C GLN A 6 -34.41 -28.03 -48.91
N CYS A 7 -34.22 -27.21 -49.94
CA CYS A 7 -33.49 -25.96 -50.00
C CYS A 7 -34.09 -24.83 -49.17
N LEU A 8 -33.16 -24.00 -48.70
CA LEU A 8 -33.24 -22.55 -48.57
C LEU A 8 -34.29 -21.86 -49.45
N THR A 9 -35.12 -21.04 -48.80
CA THR A 9 -35.59 -19.77 -49.37
C THR A 9 -35.42 -18.66 -48.34
N SER A 10 -34.52 -17.74 -48.68
CA SER A 10 -34.34 -16.43 -48.08
C SER A 10 -35.42 -15.47 -48.59
N LEU A 11 -36.03 -14.63 -47.75
CA LEU A 11 -36.38 -13.24 -48.11
C LEU A 11 -36.77 -12.37 -46.91
N MET A 12 -35.99 -11.30 -46.73
CA MET A 12 -36.35 -9.90 -46.44
C MET A 12 -37.25 -9.52 -45.24
N VAL A 13 -36.58 -8.98 -44.22
CA VAL A 13 -36.76 -7.66 -43.56
C VAL A 13 -38.18 -7.11 -43.36
N LEU A 14 -38.56 -6.90 -42.10
CA LEU A 14 -39.25 -5.67 -41.69
C LEU A 14 -38.78 -5.24 -40.29
N ALA A 15 -38.10 -4.09 -40.24
CA ALA A 15 -37.78 -3.40 -39.00
C ALA A 15 -39.05 -2.79 -38.41
N LEU A 16 -39.31 -3.04 -37.13
CA LEU A 16 -40.17 -2.16 -36.32
C LEU A 16 -39.34 -1.66 -35.14
N VAL A 17 -38.90 -0.41 -35.28
CA VAL A 17 -38.41 0.43 -34.19
C VAL A 17 -39.63 0.80 -33.36
N LEU A 18 -39.72 0.27 -32.15
CA LEU A 18 -40.58 0.83 -31.11
C LEU A 18 -39.70 1.20 -29.93
N GLY A 19 -39.63 2.51 -29.70
CA GLY A 19 -38.82 3.12 -28.67
C GLY A 19 -39.20 2.63 -27.30
N GLN A 20 -38.18 2.29 -26.53
CA GLN A 20 -38.24 2.43 -25.09
C GLN A 20 -37.27 3.54 -24.73
N SER A 21 -37.88 4.64 -24.31
CA SER A 21 -37.28 5.71 -23.53
C SER A 21 -36.20 5.15 -22.62
N ALA A 22 -34.94 5.40 -23.02
CA ALA A 22 -33.79 5.28 -22.15
C ALA A 22 -33.94 6.35 -21.06
N HIS A 23 -34.69 6.03 -20.01
CA HIS A 23 -34.30 6.51 -18.71
C HIS A 23 -32.88 5.98 -18.52
N CYS A 24 -31.92 6.90 -18.41
CA CYS A 24 -30.60 6.60 -17.91
C CYS A 24 -30.80 5.93 -16.55
N ALA A 25 -30.91 4.60 -16.56
CA ALA A 25 -30.59 3.80 -15.41
C ALA A 25 -29.11 4.08 -15.20
N VAL A 26 -28.82 5.06 -14.33
CA VAL A 26 -27.57 5.11 -13.61
C VAL A 26 -27.49 3.74 -12.95
N VAL A 27 -26.76 2.84 -13.60
CA VAL A 27 -26.32 1.61 -12.97
C VAL A 27 -25.49 2.11 -11.80
N LYS A 28 -26.11 2.19 -10.62
CA LYS A 28 -25.38 2.25 -9.37
C LYS A 28 -24.53 1.00 -9.39
N GLN A 29 -23.25 1.21 -9.68
CA GLN A 29 -22.23 0.20 -9.59
C GLN A 29 -22.24 -0.25 -8.13
N SER A 30 -23.00 -1.30 -7.86
CA SER A 30 -23.05 -1.91 -6.53
C SER A 30 -21.63 -2.42 -6.31
N SER A 31 -20.89 -1.76 -5.44
CA SER A 31 -19.58 -2.21 -5.01
C SER A 31 -19.75 -3.62 -4.44
N VAL A 32 -19.26 -4.60 -5.20
CA VAL A 32 -19.15 -5.97 -4.72
C VAL A 32 -18.27 -5.92 -3.47
N PRO A 33 -18.67 -6.57 -2.35
CA PRO A 33 -17.78 -6.74 -1.20
C PRO A 33 -16.47 -7.40 -1.68
N GLY A 34 -15.36 -6.66 -1.61
CA GLY A 34 -14.05 -7.09 -2.12
C GLY A 34 -13.56 -6.40 -3.41
N SER A 35 -14.29 -5.42 -3.95
CA SER A 35 -13.81 -4.60 -5.06
C SER A 35 -12.65 -3.71 -4.60
N LYS A 36 -11.43 -4.01 -5.03
CA LYS A 36 -10.24 -3.17 -4.85
C LYS A 36 -10.39 -1.89 -5.68
N THR A 37 -10.33 -0.72 -5.04
CA THR A 37 -10.34 0.56 -5.76
C THR A 37 -8.89 1.01 -6.00
N PRO A 38 -8.44 1.17 -7.26
CA PRO A 38 -7.11 1.71 -7.54
C PRO A 38 -6.93 3.08 -6.88
N LEU A 39 -5.78 3.31 -6.23
CA LEU A 39 -5.47 4.61 -5.61
C LEU A 39 -5.30 5.72 -6.67
N TYR A 40 -4.88 5.35 -7.89
CA TYR A 40 -4.68 6.26 -9.01
C TYR A 40 -5.51 5.82 -10.20
N LYS A 41 -5.85 6.77 -11.08
CA LYS A 41 -6.46 6.45 -12.37
C LYS A 41 -5.41 5.75 -13.25
N GLU A 42 -5.78 4.63 -13.87
CA GLU A 42 -4.90 3.77 -14.69
C GLU A 42 -4.14 4.50 -15.82
N SER A 43 -4.57 5.70 -16.21
CA SER A 43 -3.90 6.54 -17.21
C SER A 43 -2.57 7.16 -16.72
N ALA A 44 -2.25 7.12 -15.42
CA ALA A 44 -1.02 7.66 -14.85
C ALA A 44 0.12 6.63 -14.89
N LYS A 45 0.69 6.35 -16.07
CA LYS A 45 1.91 5.52 -16.20
C LYS A 45 3.16 6.13 -15.53
N SER A 46 3.09 7.42 -15.24
CA SER A 46 3.94 8.15 -14.32
C SER A 46 2.98 8.99 -13.48
N ILE A 47 3.12 8.90 -12.16
CA ILE A 47 2.37 9.76 -11.25
C ILE A 47 3.31 10.93 -10.96
N ASP A 48 2.97 12.12 -11.46
CA ASP A 48 3.70 13.37 -11.25
C ASP A 48 5.20 13.33 -11.62
N GLY A 49 5.59 12.55 -12.64
CA GLY A 49 6.97 12.43 -13.10
C GLY A 49 7.81 11.37 -12.38
N TYR A 50 7.27 10.74 -11.33
CA TYR A 50 7.93 9.63 -10.64
C TYR A 50 7.79 8.34 -11.46
N CYS A 51 8.90 7.62 -11.60
CA CYS A 51 8.95 6.27 -12.15
C CYS A 51 9.05 5.26 -11.01
N GLY A 52 8.49 4.07 -11.18
CA GLY A 52 8.62 2.99 -10.18
C GLY A 52 7.67 3.07 -8.99
N VAL A 53 6.70 4.01 -8.97
CA VAL A 53 5.66 4.05 -7.93
C VAL A 53 4.88 2.74 -7.93
N THR A 54 4.77 2.09 -6.77
CA THR A 54 4.03 0.84 -6.65
C THR A 54 2.54 1.12 -6.80
N PRO A 55 1.82 0.44 -7.71
CA PRO A 55 0.36 0.56 -7.78
C PRO A 55 -0.27 0.08 -6.48
N LEU A 56 -1.08 0.93 -5.83
CA LEU A 56 -1.76 0.57 -4.59
C LEU A 56 -3.27 0.59 -4.76
N PHE A 57 -3.96 -0.18 -3.93
CA PHE A 57 -5.41 -0.32 -3.96
C PHE A 57 -5.99 -0.14 -2.57
N VAL A 58 -7.11 0.55 -2.50
CA VAL A 58 -7.92 0.65 -1.28
C VAL A 58 -8.66 -0.67 -1.08
N ASP A 59 -8.41 -1.28 0.08
CA ASP A 59 -9.08 -2.49 0.58
C ASP A 59 -9.39 -2.29 2.07
N LYS A 60 -10.32 -1.36 2.34
CA LYS A 60 -10.72 -1.00 3.71
C LYS A 60 -11.18 -2.22 4.50
N ALA A 61 -11.94 -3.12 3.88
CA ALA A 61 -12.42 -4.32 4.55
C ALA A 61 -11.27 -5.26 4.96
N GLY A 62 -10.27 -5.43 4.08
CA GLY A 62 -9.04 -6.16 4.39
C GLY A 62 -8.25 -5.50 5.51
N TYR A 63 -8.09 -4.17 5.45
CA TYR A 63 -7.43 -3.38 6.49
C TYR A 63 -8.15 -3.51 7.85
N ASP A 64 -9.45 -3.23 7.92
CA ASP A 64 -10.26 -3.29 9.15
C ASP A 64 -10.21 -4.68 9.78
N LYS A 65 -10.26 -5.74 8.96
CA LYS A 65 -10.15 -7.13 9.45
C LYS A 65 -8.85 -7.38 10.23
N ARG A 66 -7.78 -6.66 9.92
CA ARG A 66 -6.45 -6.80 10.54
C ARG A 66 -6.13 -5.75 11.60
N CYS A 67 -6.75 -4.57 11.49
CA CYS A 67 -6.40 -3.39 12.26
C CYS A 67 -7.54 -2.83 13.12
N ASP A 68 -8.75 -3.36 13.07
CA ASP A 68 -9.81 -3.00 14.02
C ASP A 68 -9.41 -3.34 15.46
N GLU A 69 -10.00 -2.67 16.45
CA GLU A 69 -9.64 -2.81 17.87
C GLU A 69 -9.73 -4.27 18.38
N LYS A 70 -10.66 -5.05 17.80
CA LYS A 70 -10.90 -6.46 18.17
C LYS A 70 -10.06 -7.46 17.37
N SER A 71 -9.29 -7.00 16.39
CA SER A 71 -8.45 -7.87 15.56
C SER A 71 -7.17 -8.27 16.28
N ASN A 72 -6.42 -9.22 15.69
CA ASN A 72 -5.19 -9.76 16.29
C ASN A 72 -4.24 -8.64 16.76
N SER A 73 -3.89 -8.64 18.06
CA SER A 73 -3.01 -7.64 18.66
C SER A 73 -1.55 -7.77 18.23
N LYS A 74 -1.17 -8.88 17.60
CA LYS A 74 0.19 -9.13 17.08
C LYS A 74 0.34 -8.74 15.61
N TRP A 75 -0.72 -8.31 14.95
CA TRP A 75 -0.68 -7.97 13.52
C TRP A 75 -0.22 -6.51 13.35
N PRO A 76 0.80 -6.23 12.52
CA PRO A 76 1.30 -4.87 12.34
C PRO A 76 0.32 -4.02 11.52
N CYS A 77 0.09 -2.80 12.00
CA CYS A 77 -0.79 -1.80 11.41
C CYS A 77 -0.05 -0.47 11.39
N PHE A 78 0.16 0.04 10.19
CA PHE A 78 0.99 1.22 9.96
C PHE A 78 0.10 2.44 9.71
N LYS A 79 0.50 3.54 10.31
CA LYS A 79 0.02 4.88 10.03
C LYS A 79 1.21 5.71 9.55
N THR A 80 0.96 6.66 8.69
CA THR A 80 1.96 7.64 8.26
C THR A 80 1.48 9.03 8.65
N SER A 81 2.41 9.93 8.93
CA SER A 81 2.12 11.35 8.83
C SER A 81 1.79 11.72 7.37
N TYR A 82 1.22 12.91 7.17
CA TYR A 82 0.72 13.33 5.85
C TYR A 82 1.83 13.40 4.79
N ASP A 83 3.00 13.90 5.18
CA ASP A 83 4.23 13.98 4.39
C ASP A 83 4.86 12.61 4.10
N ALA A 84 4.59 11.59 4.92
CA ALA A 84 5.03 10.21 4.74
C ALA A 84 3.98 9.31 4.05
N SER A 85 2.98 9.89 3.37
CA SER A 85 1.96 9.14 2.62
C SER A 85 2.57 8.19 1.59
N LEU A 86 1.95 7.02 1.40
CA LEU A 86 2.39 6.04 0.40
C LEU A 86 2.11 6.44 -1.07
N LYS A 87 1.45 7.59 -1.30
CA LYS A 87 0.97 8.03 -2.62
C LYS A 87 2.03 8.18 -3.71
N LEU A 88 3.31 8.32 -3.39
CA LEU A 88 4.36 8.44 -4.39
C LEU A 88 5.54 7.53 -4.06
N THR A 89 5.27 6.44 -3.35
CA THR A 89 6.32 5.56 -2.84
C THR A 89 6.59 4.38 -3.77
N THR A 90 7.82 3.91 -3.73
CA THR A 90 8.20 2.62 -4.34
C THR A 90 8.27 1.60 -3.22
N ILE A 91 7.50 0.53 -3.33
CA ILE A 91 7.46 -0.58 -2.38
C ILE A 91 7.95 -1.83 -3.08
N GLU A 92 9.10 -2.34 -2.64
CA GLU A 92 9.78 -3.49 -3.21
C GLU A 92 9.77 -4.66 -2.21
N PRO A 93 9.63 -5.91 -2.68
CA PRO A 93 9.87 -7.06 -1.82
C PRO A 93 11.35 -7.14 -1.45
N TRP A 94 11.67 -7.58 -0.23
CA TRP A 94 13.07 -7.67 0.24
C TRP A 94 13.69 -9.07 0.10
N LEU A 95 12.96 -10.13 0.45
CA LEU A 95 13.52 -11.49 0.53
C LEU A 95 13.05 -12.40 -0.61
N GLU A 96 11.75 -12.44 -0.86
CA GLU A 96 11.12 -13.32 -1.84
C GLU A 96 10.36 -12.49 -2.88
N PRO A 97 10.23 -12.96 -4.14
CA PRO A 97 9.57 -12.20 -5.19
C PRO A 97 8.05 -12.14 -4.95
N PHE A 98 7.59 -11.10 -4.26
CA PHE A 98 6.17 -10.79 -4.05
C PHE A 98 5.69 -9.62 -4.90
N ASN A 99 4.42 -9.66 -5.26
CA ASN A 99 3.73 -8.51 -5.84
C ASN A 99 3.25 -7.58 -4.72
N MET A 100 4.03 -6.55 -4.39
CA MET A 100 3.71 -5.64 -3.28
C MET A 100 2.37 -4.90 -3.45
N SER A 101 1.89 -4.73 -4.68
CA SER A 101 0.55 -4.18 -4.95
C SER A 101 -0.59 -5.05 -4.42
N GLU A 102 -0.36 -6.35 -4.27
CA GLU A 102 -1.35 -7.29 -3.74
C GLU A 102 -1.23 -7.48 -2.23
N GLU A 103 -0.02 -7.31 -1.70
CA GLU A 103 0.31 -7.49 -0.28
C GLU A 103 -0.06 -6.28 0.58
N ILE A 104 0.01 -5.07 0.05
CA ILE A 104 -0.35 -3.86 0.79
C ILE A 104 -1.87 -3.66 0.77
N LEU A 105 -2.46 -3.51 1.96
CA LEU A 105 -3.87 -3.20 2.16
C LEU A 105 -4.00 -1.76 2.66
N LEU A 106 -4.47 -0.85 1.82
CA LEU A 106 -4.72 0.53 2.22
C LEU A 106 -6.10 0.68 2.89
N MET A 107 -6.14 1.49 3.94
CA MET A 107 -7.39 1.86 4.61
C MET A 107 -8.29 2.70 3.71
N ASP A 108 -7.72 3.71 3.04
CA ASP A 108 -8.44 4.66 2.20
C ASP A 108 -7.52 5.34 1.16
N GLU A 109 -8.10 6.27 0.39
CA GLU A 109 -7.44 7.00 -0.69
C GLU A 109 -6.41 8.04 -0.20
N THR A 110 -6.29 8.29 1.11
CA THR A 110 -5.20 9.14 1.63
C THR A 110 -3.87 8.40 1.61
N ALA A 111 -3.91 7.06 1.62
CA ALA A 111 -2.75 6.19 1.74
C ALA A 111 -1.85 6.54 2.95
N THR A 112 -2.48 7.02 4.04
CA THR A 112 -1.82 7.33 5.32
C THR A 112 -1.97 6.21 6.35
N ALA A 113 -2.68 5.13 6.01
CA ALA A 113 -2.80 3.96 6.85
C ALA A 113 -2.84 2.69 6.00
N PHE A 114 -2.04 1.70 6.39
CA PHE A 114 -1.93 0.44 5.67
C PHE A 114 -1.55 -0.73 6.58
N THR A 115 -1.75 -1.94 6.07
CA THR A 115 -1.27 -3.18 6.69
C THR A 115 -0.91 -4.18 5.59
N LEU A 116 -0.42 -5.33 5.99
CA LEU A 116 -0.09 -6.43 5.10
C LEU A 116 -1.23 -7.44 5.01
N ARG A 117 -1.36 -8.07 3.85
CA ARG A 117 -2.20 -9.26 3.66
C ARG A 117 -1.63 -10.44 4.43
N ASP A 118 -0.31 -10.62 4.33
CA ASP A 118 0.52 -11.55 5.10
C ASP A 118 1.63 -10.79 5.84
N ALA A 119 1.61 -10.81 7.18
CA ALA A 119 2.57 -10.12 8.02
C ALA A 119 4.01 -10.67 7.90
N SER A 120 4.22 -11.87 7.35
CA SER A 120 5.56 -12.44 7.14
C SER A 120 6.30 -11.83 5.94
N VAL A 121 5.58 -11.14 5.04
CA VAL A 121 6.15 -10.56 3.83
C VAL A 121 7.05 -9.38 4.19
N SER A 122 8.34 -9.52 3.88
CA SER A 122 9.34 -8.48 4.09
C SER A 122 9.41 -7.52 2.90
N PHE A 123 9.51 -6.22 3.18
CA PHE A 123 9.48 -5.18 2.15
C PHE A 123 10.38 -3.99 2.48
N ILE A 124 10.66 -3.18 1.46
CA ILE A 124 11.25 -1.84 1.58
C ILE A 124 10.28 -0.83 0.98
N ILE A 125 9.98 0.23 1.72
CA ILE A 125 9.38 1.46 1.19
C ILE A 125 10.50 2.46 0.95
N LYS A 126 10.60 2.96 -0.28
CA LYS A 126 11.45 4.09 -0.65
C LYS A 126 10.56 5.31 -0.87
N PHE A 127 10.95 6.43 -0.29
CA PHE A 127 10.24 7.70 -0.37
C PHE A 127 11.01 8.64 -1.31
N PRO A 128 10.65 8.73 -2.61
CA PRO A 128 11.47 9.42 -3.59
C PRO A 128 11.66 10.92 -3.32
N ASN A 129 10.69 11.55 -2.63
CA ASN A 129 10.74 12.97 -2.32
C ASN A 129 11.85 13.33 -1.32
N SER A 130 12.14 12.44 -0.37
CA SER A 130 13.15 12.67 0.66
C SER A 130 14.43 11.85 0.45
N GLY A 131 14.36 10.74 -0.30
CA GLY A 131 15.44 9.75 -0.40
C GLY A 131 15.43 8.72 0.74
N ASP A 132 14.60 8.94 1.77
CA ASP A 132 14.52 8.04 2.91
C ASP A 132 13.93 6.68 2.52
N SER A 133 14.24 5.67 3.33
CA SER A 133 13.61 4.37 3.21
C SER A 133 13.36 3.69 4.55
N LEU A 134 12.35 2.83 4.55
CA LEU A 134 11.97 1.96 5.66
C LEU A 134 11.97 0.52 5.18
N LYS A 135 12.64 -0.36 5.92
CA LYS A 135 12.62 -1.81 5.71
C LYS A 135 11.90 -2.50 6.86
N TYR A 136 11.02 -3.44 6.52
CA TYR A 136 10.27 -4.30 7.43
C TYR A 136 10.59 -5.78 7.16
N TYR A 137 10.94 -6.56 8.19
CA TYR A 137 11.35 -7.96 8.04
C TYR A 137 11.31 -8.75 9.36
N ASP A 138 11.52 -10.07 9.25
CA ASP A 138 11.61 -11.03 10.36
C ASP A 138 10.41 -10.99 11.32
N TYR A 139 9.19 -10.98 10.78
CA TYR A 139 7.99 -11.11 11.60
C TYR A 139 7.90 -12.49 12.27
N ASP A 140 7.70 -12.49 13.58
CA ASP A 140 7.44 -13.68 14.38
C ASP A 140 5.95 -13.70 14.80
N ASP A 141 5.20 -14.67 14.27
CA ASP A 141 3.77 -14.82 14.53
C ASP A 141 3.43 -15.18 15.99
N LYS A 142 4.39 -15.74 16.73
CA LYS A 142 4.23 -16.10 18.14
C LYS A 142 4.33 -14.88 19.03
N THR A 143 5.22 -13.94 18.72
CA THR A 143 5.46 -12.76 19.56
C THR A 143 4.78 -11.51 19.02
N GLY A 144 4.52 -11.44 17.71
CA GLY A 144 4.11 -10.23 17.00
C GLY A 144 5.27 -9.27 16.75
N CYS A 145 6.50 -9.67 17.03
CA CYS A 145 7.67 -8.84 16.87
C CYS A 145 8.22 -8.89 15.44
N TYR A 146 8.83 -7.81 15.01
CA TYR A 146 9.45 -7.64 13.70
C TYR A 146 10.53 -6.57 13.77
N LYS A 147 11.36 -6.55 12.74
CA LYS A 147 12.47 -5.61 12.61
C LYS A 147 12.07 -4.47 11.71
N ILE A 148 12.37 -3.26 12.16
CA ILE A 148 12.34 -2.06 11.31
C ILE A 148 13.75 -1.50 11.23
N HIS A 149 14.16 -1.18 10.00
CA HIS A 149 15.40 -0.47 9.71
C HIS A 149 15.07 0.77 8.88
N LEU A 150 15.54 1.93 9.32
CA LEU A 150 15.39 3.21 8.66
C LEU A 150 16.71 3.63 8.04
N GLN A 151 16.63 4.19 6.84
CA GLN A 151 17.73 4.88 6.18
C GLN A 151 17.27 6.30 5.88
N GLY A 152 17.98 7.27 6.44
CA GLY A 152 17.78 8.70 6.17
C GLY A 152 18.69 9.20 5.04
N GLU A 153 18.22 10.21 4.30
CA GLU A 153 19.01 10.90 3.28
C GLU A 153 18.81 12.43 3.30
N GLY A 154 19.91 13.18 3.10
CA GLY A 154 19.86 14.63 2.86
C GLY A 154 19.38 15.47 4.05
N PHE A 155 18.33 16.28 3.82
CA PHE A 155 17.78 17.26 4.76
C PHE A 155 16.47 16.82 5.43
N SER A 156 16.08 15.56 5.22
CA SER A 156 14.93 14.96 5.89
C SER A 156 15.42 13.92 6.89
N ARG A 157 14.66 13.73 7.97
CA ARG A 157 14.81 12.57 8.84
C ARG A 157 13.51 11.80 8.87
N ILE A 158 13.64 10.48 8.77
CA ILE A 158 12.56 9.54 8.96
C ILE A 158 12.58 9.03 10.39
N PHE A 159 11.40 8.87 10.96
CA PHE A 159 11.23 8.26 12.26
C PHE A 159 10.10 7.26 12.28
N VAL A 160 10.17 6.37 13.27
CA VAL A 160 9.12 5.42 13.62
C VAL A 160 8.83 5.54 15.11
N SER A 161 7.54 5.54 15.45
CA SER A 161 7.01 5.44 16.81
C SER A 161 6.10 4.22 16.92
N ASP A 162 6.18 3.50 18.02
CA ASP A 162 5.41 2.28 18.29
C ASP A 162 4.05 2.54 18.96
N GLY A 163 3.68 3.83 19.11
CA GLY A 163 2.43 4.28 19.70
C GLY A 163 2.36 4.17 21.23
N ASN A 164 3.41 3.71 21.90
CA ASN A 164 3.49 3.66 23.36
C ASN A 164 4.18 4.89 23.94
N GLY A 165 3.49 6.02 23.91
CA GLY A 165 4.02 7.30 24.37
C GLY A 165 4.24 8.26 23.20
N ASP A 166 5.03 9.31 23.45
CA ASP A 166 5.31 10.39 22.48
C ASP A 166 6.73 10.31 21.90
N ASP A 167 7.44 9.20 22.14
CA ASP A 167 8.81 9.01 21.69
C ASP A 167 8.89 8.46 20.26
N ARG A 168 10.04 8.77 19.65
CA ARG A 168 10.45 8.24 18.35
C ARG A 168 11.40 7.08 18.61
N ASP A 169 10.83 5.88 18.67
CA ASP A 169 11.56 4.64 18.94
C ASP A 169 12.77 4.42 18.04
N ILE A 170 12.66 4.89 16.79
CA ILE A 170 13.72 4.86 15.78
C ILE A 170 13.69 6.22 15.08
N ASP A 171 14.82 6.94 15.05
CA ASP A 171 14.94 8.26 14.43
C ASP A 171 16.32 8.40 13.79
N THR A 172 16.38 8.80 12.52
CA THR A 172 17.64 8.99 11.77
C THR A 172 18.36 10.30 12.10
N LEU A 173 17.91 11.07 13.10
CA LEU A 173 18.53 12.33 13.52
C LEU A 173 20.05 12.24 13.74
N ASN A 174 20.52 11.17 14.39
CA ASN A 174 21.94 11.02 14.72
C ASN A 174 22.67 10.03 13.81
N TYR A 175 21.93 9.26 13.00
CA TYR A 175 22.45 8.15 12.22
C TYR A 175 21.78 8.05 10.86
N ARG A 176 22.55 7.88 9.78
CA ARG A 176 21.99 7.63 8.45
C ARG A 176 21.23 6.31 8.41
N GLY A 177 21.74 5.27 9.05
CA GLY A 177 21.07 3.97 9.19
C GLY A 177 20.87 3.56 10.65
N THR A 178 19.64 3.27 11.04
CA THR A 178 19.29 2.80 12.40
C THR A 178 18.13 1.80 12.36
N GLY A 179 18.02 0.95 13.37
CA GLY A 179 16.93 -0.03 13.44
C GLY A 179 16.67 -0.56 14.85
N LYS A 180 15.54 -1.24 15.00
CA LYS A 180 15.11 -1.84 16.26
C LYS A 180 14.12 -2.98 16.01
N LEU A 181 14.08 -3.94 16.94
CA LEU A 181 12.99 -4.90 17.05
C LEU A 181 11.80 -4.22 17.75
N LEU A 182 10.65 -4.21 17.10
CA LEU A 182 9.39 -3.69 17.64
C LEU A 182 8.37 -4.83 17.74
N CYS A 183 7.49 -4.78 18.74
CA CYS A 183 6.44 -5.77 18.96
C CYS A 183 5.04 -5.14 19.03
N SER A 184 4.95 -3.87 18.66
CA SER A 184 3.73 -3.08 18.77
C SER A 184 2.85 -3.29 17.54
N LYS A 185 1.54 -3.31 17.77
CA LYS A 185 0.55 -3.36 16.70
C LYS A 185 0.58 -2.11 15.84
N TRP A 186 0.56 -0.96 16.50
CA TRP A 186 0.40 0.33 15.84
C TRP A 186 1.75 0.99 15.64
N ILE A 187 2.13 1.19 14.39
CA ILE A 187 3.36 1.89 14.05
C ILE A 187 3.01 3.19 13.36
N THR A 188 3.61 4.29 13.78
CA THR A 188 3.55 5.56 13.08
C THR A 188 4.88 5.84 12.40
N ILE A 189 4.85 6.07 11.09
CA ILE A 189 5.99 6.47 10.27
C ILE A 189 5.84 7.97 10.01
N GLY A 190 6.91 8.75 10.15
CA GLY A 190 6.83 10.15 9.77
C GLY A 190 8.16 10.75 9.36
N PHE A 191 8.07 11.96 8.82
CA PHE A 191 9.22 12.78 8.52
C PHE A 191 9.30 13.99 9.43
N HIS A 192 10.49 14.55 9.47
CA HIS A 192 10.72 15.86 10.05
C HIS A 192 11.87 16.51 9.31
N ASP A 193 11.77 17.82 9.07
CA ASP A 193 12.87 18.57 8.47
C ASP A 193 14.05 18.64 9.43
N THR A 194 15.28 18.54 8.93
CA THR A 194 16.46 18.82 9.74
C THR A 194 16.71 20.33 9.72
N ASP A 195 16.62 20.98 10.88
CA ASP A 195 16.86 22.42 11.00
C ASP A 195 18.34 22.78 10.75
N ASP A 196 19.25 21.81 10.87
CA ASP A 196 20.70 21.97 10.68
C ASP A 196 21.28 20.84 9.81
N VAL A 197 22.35 21.15 9.08
CA VAL A 197 23.21 20.15 8.41
C VAL A 197 24.06 19.45 9.46
N ILE A 198 23.43 18.55 10.20
CA ILE A 198 24.16 17.57 11.01
C ILE A 198 24.72 16.55 10.03
N ASP A 199 26.00 16.17 10.16
CA ASP A 199 26.55 15.00 9.46
C ASP A 199 26.33 13.79 10.38
N PRO A 200 25.18 13.09 10.26
CA PRO A 200 24.91 11.94 11.12
C PRO A 200 25.96 10.85 10.87
N ALA A 201 26.28 10.10 11.91
CA ALA A 201 27.14 8.93 11.76
C ALA A 201 26.48 7.92 10.81
N ASP A 202 27.25 7.15 10.05
CA ASP A 202 26.67 6.27 9.04
C ASP A 202 25.69 5.25 9.62
N SER A 203 25.99 4.69 10.80
CA SER A 203 25.09 3.79 11.51
C SER A 203 25.35 3.76 13.01
N ASP A 204 24.32 3.43 13.78
CA ASP A 204 24.44 3.10 15.21
C ASP A 204 24.71 1.61 15.47
N ASN A 205 24.89 0.80 14.41
CA ASN A 205 25.02 -0.65 14.48
C ASN A 205 23.85 -1.36 15.19
N ARG A 206 22.73 -0.68 15.41
CA ARG A 206 21.46 -1.30 15.84
C ARG A 206 20.66 -1.81 14.65
N GLY A 207 21.12 -1.47 13.44
CA GLY A 207 20.66 -2.06 12.20
C GLY A 207 20.70 -3.58 12.30
N ILE A 208 19.54 -4.17 12.54
CA ILE A 208 19.47 -5.61 12.71
C ILE A 208 20.00 -6.35 11.48
#